data_AF-A0A378JKI6-F1
#
_entry.id   AF-A0A378JKI6-F1
#
_cell.length_a   1.000
_cell.length_b   1.000
_cell.length_c   1.000
_cell.angle_alpha   90.00
_cell.angle_beta   90.00
_cell.angle_gamma   90.00
#
_symmetry.space_group_name_H-M   'P 1'
#
loop_
_entity.id
_entity.type
_entity.pdbx_description
1 polymer ?
#
loop_
_entity_poly.entity_id
_entity_poly.type
_entity_poly.pdbx_seq_one_letter_code
_entity_poly.pdbx_strand_id
1 'polypeptide(L)'
;MALLSAVINEFKKNFNYLNENQQRRSRCYEFWFFASCKKKLTNTALTQKLEVAARNCLDSLNGLAEEDSDFPFENYQEQFFLIVLQAVKVGQVQRFTYGSVHTSCYNIGHQSILERSIVAKDPGLFEKEMVNALRVISNKYPEHQPFFNTLIEKIQTNTLSSYVFFEESAKADANGKFYYSERQNSQLAFNLYDLEERQEFAEEYISSLTP
;
A
#
# COMPACT_ATOMS: atom_id res chain seq x y z
N MET A 1 -4.47 21.05 24.61
CA MET A 1 -4.29 21.24 23.17
C MET A 1 -2.85 20.90 22.86
N ALA A 2 -2.66 19.88 22.03
CA ALA A 2 -1.34 19.43 21.64
C ALA A 2 -0.75 20.37 20.58
N LEU A 3 0.52 20.74 20.72
CA LEU A 3 1.23 21.45 19.66
C LEU A 3 1.51 20.51 18.49
N LEU A 4 1.44 21.03 17.27
CA LEU A 4 1.74 20.31 16.03
C LEU A 4 3.09 19.58 16.10
N SER A 5 4.14 20.30 16.52
CA SER A 5 5.49 19.75 16.69
C SER A 5 5.53 18.58 17.67
N ALA A 6 4.76 18.62 18.76
CA ALA A 6 4.72 17.55 19.75
C ALA A 6 4.06 16.28 19.20
N VAL A 7 2.97 16.44 18.45
CA VAL A 7 2.26 15.33 17.79
C VAL A 7 3.16 14.67 16.74
N ILE A 8 3.81 15.48 15.89
CA ILE A 8 4.71 14.99 14.84
C ILE A 8 5.94 14.29 15.44
N ASN A 9 6.54 14.84 16.50
CA ASN A 9 7.68 14.19 17.15
C ASN A 9 7.29 12.85 17.79
N GLU A 10 6.09 12.76 18.38
CA GLU A 10 5.60 11.48 18.91
C GLU A 10 5.34 10.46 17.78
N PHE A 11 4.79 10.91 16.65
CA PHE A 11 4.66 10.05 15.46
C PHE A 11 6.01 9.49 15.03
N LYS A 12 7.00 10.37 14.80
CA LYS A 12 8.33 9.99 14.31
C LYS A 12 9.03 9.00 15.23
N LYS A 13 8.91 9.20 16.56
CA LYS A 13 9.50 8.31 17.57
C LYS A 13 8.92 6.89 17.51
N ASN A 14 7.65 6.75 17.11
CA ASN A 14 6.95 5.48 17.10
C ASN A 14 6.81 4.86 15.71
N PHE A 15 7.04 5.62 14.64
CA PHE A 15 7.11 5.13 13.26
C PHE A 15 8.48 4.49 12.99
N ASN A 16 8.70 3.32 13.58
CA ASN A 16 9.99 2.64 13.62
C ASN A 16 10.28 1.80 12.36
N TYR A 17 9.83 2.26 11.19
CA TYR A 17 10.10 1.57 9.93
C TYR A 17 11.55 1.70 9.48
N LEU A 18 12.19 2.84 9.72
CA LEU A 18 13.58 3.12 9.32
C LEU A 18 14.55 3.04 10.51
N ASN A 19 15.81 2.67 10.25
CA ASN A 19 16.91 2.75 11.19
C ASN A 19 17.69 4.06 11.04
N GLU A 20 18.76 4.24 11.82
CA GLU A 20 19.62 5.42 11.78
C GLU A 20 20.29 5.65 10.41
N ASN A 21 20.50 4.57 9.65
CA ASN A 21 21.04 4.62 8.29
C ASN A 21 19.95 4.80 7.20
N GLN A 22 18.73 5.19 7.59
CA GLN A 22 17.61 5.40 6.68
C GLN A 22 17.19 4.16 5.87
N GLN A 23 17.46 2.97 6.40
CA GLN A 23 17.06 1.69 5.82
C GLN A 23 15.99 1.03 6.67
N ARG A 24 15.19 0.13 6.09
CA ARG A 24 14.16 -0.60 6.82
C ARG A 24 14.74 -1.29 8.06
N ARG A 25 14.23 -0.97 9.25
CA ARG A 25 14.47 -1.73 10.48
C ARG A 25 13.96 -3.14 10.27
N SER A 26 14.84 -4.11 10.44
CA SER A 26 14.45 -5.52 10.40
C SER A 26 15.29 -6.28 11.41
N ARG A 27 14.61 -6.99 12.32
CA ARG A 27 15.25 -8.08 13.09
C ARG A 27 15.85 -9.15 12.18
N CYS A 28 15.42 -9.23 10.92
CA CYS A 28 15.85 -10.23 9.95
C CYS A 28 16.86 -9.72 8.91
N TYR A 29 17.25 -8.43 8.92
CA TYR A 29 18.39 -7.96 8.12
C TYR A 29 19.69 -8.58 8.64
N GLU A 30 19.74 -8.98 9.91
CA GLU A 30 20.84 -9.79 10.45
C GLU A 30 20.92 -11.17 9.76
N PHE A 31 19.83 -11.74 9.22
CA PHE A 31 19.91 -12.96 8.39
C PHE A 31 20.37 -12.69 6.95
N TRP A 32 20.62 -11.43 6.56
CA TRP A 32 21.14 -11.06 5.24
C TRP A 32 22.64 -11.31 5.07
N PHE A 33 23.33 -11.87 6.09
CA PHE A 33 24.73 -12.29 5.96
C PHE A 33 24.96 -13.35 4.86
N PHE A 34 23.90 -14.00 4.35
CA PHE A 34 23.96 -14.82 3.14
C PHE A 34 23.18 -14.17 1.99
N ALA A 35 23.90 -13.76 0.94
CA ALA A 35 23.32 -13.14 -0.27
C ALA A 35 22.23 -14.01 -0.94
N SER A 36 22.31 -15.34 -0.80
CA SER A 36 21.32 -16.31 -1.27
C SER A 36 19.98 -16.21 -0.54
N CYS A 37 19.99 -15.92 0.77
CA CYS A 37 18.79 -15.75 1.59
C CYS A 37 18.11 -14.41 1.32
N LYS A 38 18.90 -13.34 1.13
CA LYS A 38 18.41 -11.99 0.82
C LYS A 38 17.50 -11.95 -0.42
N LYS A 39 17.91 -12.60 -1.52
CA LYS A 39 17.12 -12.63 -2.77
C LYS A 39 15.85 -13.48 -2.67
N LYS A 40 15.86 -14.58 -1.89
CA LYS A 40 14.72 -15.49 -1.76
C LYS A 40 13.64 -14.99 -0.80
N LEU A 41 14.03 -14.25 0.23
CA LEU A 41 13.13 -13.87 1.33
C LEU A 41 12.69 -12.40 1.28
N THR A 42 13.28 -11.57 0.44
CA THR A 42 12.91 -10.15 0.38
C THR A 42 12.94 -9.61 -1.04
N ASN A 43 11.82 -9.05 -1.48
CA ASN A 43 11.79 -8.21 -2.66
C ASN A 43 12.55 -6.90 -2.33
N THR A 44 13.82 -6.85 -2.74
CA THR A 44 14.73 -5.74 -2.42
C THR A 44 14.27 -4.44 -3.08
N ALA A 45 13.77 -4.50 -4.32
CA ALA A 45 13.29 -3.34 -5.05
C ALA A 45 12.04 -2.74 -4.38
N LEU A 46 11.05 -3.57 -4.03
CA LEU A 46 9.89 -3.12 -3.25
C LEU A 46 10.31 -2.51 -1.91
N THR A 47 11.26 -3.14 -1.20
CA THR A 47 11.74 -2.63 0.09
C THR A 47 12.35 -1.23 -0.04
N GLN A 48 13.21 -1.01 -1.05
CA GLN A 48 13.80 0.30 -1.30
C GLN A 48 12.76 1.36 -1.64
N LYS A 49 11.73 1.01 -2.41
CA LYS A 49 10.61 1.92 -2.73
C LYS A 49 9.80 2.30 -1.49
N LEU A 50 9.56 1.34 -0.58
CA LEU A 50 8.90 1.61 0.71
C LEU A 50 9.79 2.44 1.66
N GLU A 51 11.11 2.27 1.62
CA GLU A 51 12.04 3.13 2.36
C GLU A 51 11.99 4.58 1.86
N VAL A 52 11.91 4.80 0.54
CA VAL A 52 11.70 6.14 -0.04
C VAL A 52 10.36 6.73 0.43
N ALA A 53 9.28 5.95 0.40
CA ALA A 53 7.97 6.40 0.89
C ALA A 53 8.01 6.80 2.37
N ALA A 54 8.71 6.04 3.20
CA ALA A 54 8.89 6.35 4.62
C ALA A 54 9.68 7.64 4.84
N ARG A 55 10.79 7.83 4.09
CA ARG A 55 11.59 9.07 4.16
C ARG A 55 10.76 10.28 3.77
N ASN A 56 10.11 10.23 2.60
CA ASN A 56 9.29 11.34 2.11
C ASN A 56 8.16 11.69 3.09
N CYS A 57 7.55 10.70 3.75
CA CYS A 57 6.56 10.95 4.79
C CYS A 57 7.15 11.73 5.98
N LEU A 58 8.29 11.27 6.50
CA LEU A 58 8.98 11.92 7.62
C LEU A 58 9.45 13.33 7.26
N ASP A 59 9.96 13.53 6.04
CA ASP A 59 10.43 14.82 5.56
C ASP A 59 9.27 15.81 5.40
N SER A 60 8.13 15.38 4.81
CA SER A 60 6.94 16.23 4.72
C SER A 60 6.36 16.59 6.08
N LEU A 61 6.38 15.66 7.05
CA LEU A 61 5.98 15.96 8.42
C LEU A 61 6.95 16.95 9.09
N ASN A 62 8.26 16.86 8.82
CA ASN A 62 9.21 17.84 9.34
C ASN A 62 8.95 19.23 8.76
N GLY A 63 8.72 19.32 7.44
CA GLY A 63 8.36 20.59 6.79
C GLY A 63 7.12 21.22 7.42
N LEU A 64 6.08 20.42 7.64
CA LEU A 64 4.86 20.87 8.31
C LEU A 64 5.13 21.38 9.75
N ALA A 65 6.05 20.73 10.48
CA ALA A 65 6.41 21.16 11.83
C ALA A 65 7.32 22.39 11.87
N GLU A 66 8.15 22.61 10.85
CA GLU A 66 9.07 23.76 10.76
C GLU A 66 8.33 25.06 10.42
N GLU A 67 7.28 24.98 9.60
CA GLU A 67 6.47 26.14 9.20
C GLU A 67 5.60 26.65 10.36
N ASP A 68 5.06 25.75 11.20
CA ASP A 68 3.98 26.06 12.14
C ASP A 68 4.11 25.36 13.52
N SER A 69 5.34 25.21 14.02
CA SER A 69 5.69 24.38 15.19
C SER A 69 4.85 24.58 16.46
N ASP A 70 4.46 25.84 16.71
CA ASP A 70 3.84 26.31 17.95
C ASP A 70 2.33 26.44 17.85
N PHE A 71 1.75 26.05 16.71
CA PHE A 71 0.30 26.07 16.52
C PHE A 71 -0.38 24.80 17.04
N PRO A 72 -1.66 24.89 17.45
CA PRO A 72 -2.45 23.74 17.82
C PRO A 72 -2.59 22.74 16.67
N PHE A 73 -2.41 21.45 16.95
CA PHE A 73 -2.51 20.37 15.97
C PHE A 73 -3.87 20.35 15.25
N GLU A 74 -4.94 20.76 15.92
CA GLU A 74 -6.30 20.83 15.38
C GLU A 74 -6.39 21.62 14.06
N ASN A 75 -5.56 22.66 13.90
CA ASN A 75 -5.52 23.47 12.69
C ASN A 75 -4.85 22.77 11.50
N TYR A 76 -4.12 21.68 11.75
CA TYR A 76 -3.27 20.99 10.79
C TYR A 76 -3.60 19.50 10.62
N GLN A 77 -4.75 19.06 11.17
CA GLN A 77 -5.20 17.68 11.10
C GLN A 77 -5.33 17.20 9.65
N GLU A 78 -5.84 18.04 8.76
CA GLU A 78 -6.00 17.69 7.35
C GLU A 78 -4.66 17.51 6.63
N GLN A 79 -3.70 18.42 6.83
CA GLN A 79 -2.37 18.32 6.23
C GLN A 79 -1.62 17.09 6.76
N PHE A 80 -1.67 16.85 8.07
CA PHE A 80 -1.10 15.64 8.67
C PHE A 80 -1.72 14.38 8.07
N PHE A 81 -3.06 14.35 7.97
CA PHE A 81 -3.82 13.26 7.39
C PHE A 81 -3.40 12.97 5.94
N LEU A 82 -3.30 14.01 5.11
CA LEU A 82 -2.91 13.90 3.70
C LEU A 82 -1.49 13.37 3.55
N ILE A 83 -0.55 13.82 4.37
CA ILE A 83 0.85 13.33 4.33
C ILE A 83 0.89 11.82 4.64
N VAL A 84 0.21 11.39 5.70
CA VAL A 84 0.18 9.97 6.10
C VAL A 84 -0.51 9.11 5.05
N LEU A 85 -1.67 9.54 4.55
CA LEU A 85 -2.38 8.80 3.50
C LEU A 85 -1.59 8.72 2.20
N GLN A 86 -0.90 9.80 1.81
CA GLN A 86 -0.07 9.78 0.61
C GLN A 86 1.06 8.75 0.74
N ALA A 87 1.69 8.64 1.92
CA ALA A 87 2.71 7.62 2.16
C ALA A 87 2.15 6.19 2.05
N VAL A 88 0.94 5.96 2.57
CA VAL A 88 0.24 4.67 2.48
C VAL A 88 -0.15 4.36 1.03
N LYS A 89 -0.66 5.33 0.30
CA LYS A 89 -1.00 5.22 -1.13
C LYS A 89 0.23 4.85 -1.96
N VAL A 90 1.36 5.52 -1.75
CA VAL A 90 2.62 5.16 -2.41
C VAL A 90 3.01 3.72 -2.06
N GLY A 91 2.88 3.31 -0.79
CA GLY A 91 3.12 1.92 -0.38
C GLY A 91 2.24 0.91 -1.12
N GLN A 92 0.95 1.21 -1.26
CA GLN A 92 -0.03 0.40 -2.00
C GLN A 92 0.30 0.29 -3.49
N VAL A 93 0.63 1.41 -4.15
CA VAL A 93 1.07 1.43 -5.54
C VAL A 93 2.23 0.48 -5.73
N GLN A 94 3.27 0.60 -4.92
CA GLN A 94 4.46 -0.25 -5.03
C GLN A 94 4.12 -1.72 -4.75
N ARG A 95 3.22 -2.02 -3.82
CA ARG A 95 2.77 -3.40 -3.57
C ARG A 95 2.03 -4.01 -4.75
N PHE A 96 1.24 -3.21 -5.46
CA PHE A 96 0.56 -3.63 -6.67
C PHE A 96 1.56 -3.84 -7.81
N THR A 97 2.44 -2.87 -8.06
CA THR A 97 3.50 -2.94 -9.07
C THR A 97 4.38 -4.19 -8.90
N TYR A 98 4.86 -4.44 -7.68
CA TYR A 98 5.67 -5.62 -7.36
C TYR A 98 4.86 -6.87 -7.00
N GLY A 99 3.55 -6.85 -7.26
CA GLY A 99 2.65 -7.99 -7.17
C GLY A 99 2.98 -9.10 -8.17
N SER A 100 2.25 -10.20 -8.10
CA SER A 100 2.38 -11.33 -9.03
C SER A 100 1.18 -11.44 -9.95
N VAL A 101 1.42 -11.77 -11.21
CA VAL A 101 0.36 -12.18 -12.13
C VAL A 101 0.04 -13.65 -11.86
N HIS A 102 -1.22 -13.94 -11.57
CA HIS A 102 -1.74 -15.28 -11.36
C HIS A 102 -2.61 -15.66 -12.55
N THR A 103 -2.64 -16.96 -12.86
CA THR A 103 -3.61 -17.54 -13.81
C THR A 103 -4.40 -18.60 -13.06
N SER A 104 -5.72 -18.47 -13.10
CA SER A 104 -6.65 -19.35 -12.41
C SER A 104 -7.60 -19.95 -13.44
N CYS A 105 -7.87 -21.25 -13.32
CA CYS A 105 -8.89 -21.92 -14.11
C CYS A 105 -9.93 -22.52 -13.16
N TYR A 106 -11.20 -22.22 -13.36
CA TYR A 106 -12.29 -22.71 -12.52
C TYR A 106 -13.59 -22.85 -13.31
N ASN A 107 -14.56 -23.57 -12.75
CA ASN A 107 -15.87 -23.77 -13.37
C ASN A 107 -16.95 -23.06 -12.53
N ILE A 108 -17.85 -22.32 -13.19
CA ILE A 108 -19.05 -21.74 -12.58
C ILE A 108 -20.26 -22.15 -13.43
N GLY A 109 -21.15 -22.96 -12.86
CA GLY A 109 -22.29 -23.52 -13.58
C GLY A 109 -21.83 -24.38 -14.79
N HIS A 110 -22.28 -24.02 -15.99
CA HIS A 110 -21.89 -24.67 -17.26
C HIS A 110 -20.78 -23.92 -18.01
N GLN A 111 -20.04 -23.06 -17.30
CA GLN A 111 -18.95 -22.26 -17.85
C GLN A 111 -17.61 -22.70 -17.24
N SER A 112 -16.62 -22.89 -18.09
CA SER A 112 -15.21 -22.97 -17.70
C SER A 112 -14.59 -21.60 -17.92
N ILE A 113 -13.92 -21.07 -16.90
CA ILE A 113 -13.33 -19.73 -16.88
C ILE A 113 -11.82 -19.87 -16.71
N LEU A 114 -11.08 -19.13 -17.52
CA LEU A 114 -9.65 -18.86 -17.36
C LEU A 114 -9.50 -17.38 -17.04
N GLU A 115 -8.89 -17.07 -15.91
CA GLU A 115 -8.73 -15.72 -15.39
C GLU A 115 -7.24 -15.40 -15.22
N ARG A 116 -6.84 -14.17 -15.57
CA ARG A 116 -5.56 -13.62 -15.12
C ARG A 116 -5.78 -12.36 -14.29
N SER A 117 -5.09 -12.33 -13.16
CA SER A 117 -5.18 -11.24 -12.20
C SER A 117 -3.82 -10.83 -11.66
N ILE A 118 -3.69 -9.56 -11.28
CA ILE A 118 -2.58 -9.10 -10.45
C ILE A 118 -2.99 -9.26 -8.99
N VAL A 119 -2.18 -9.99 -8.25
CA VAL A 119 -2.27 -10.11 -6.80
C VAL A 119 -1.19 -9.21 -6.19
N ALA A 120 -1.61 -8.12 -5.57
CA ALA A 120 -0.71 -7.20 -4.87
C ALA A 120 0.00 -7.92 -3.70
N LYS A 121 1.18 -7.43 -3.31
CA LYS A 121 1.84 -7.94 -2.08
C LYS A 121 1.10 -7.46 -0.84
N ASP A 122 0.81 -8.38 0.08
CA ASP A 122 0.11 -8.08 1.34
C ASP A 122 0.75 -6.93 2.14
N PRO A 123 -0.04 -6.12 2.85
CA PRO A 123 0.46 -5.14 3.81
C PRO A 123 1.49 -5.75 4.77
N GLY A 124 2.57 -5.02 5.01
CA GLY A 124 3.76 -5.54 5.66
C GLY A 124 4.15 -4.71 6.87
N LEU A 125 5.45 -4.68 7.15
CA LEU A 125 6.00 -3.91 8.26
C LEU A 125 5.69 -2.41 8.13
N PHE A 126 5.72 -1.85 6.92
CA PHE A 126 5.51 -0.42 6.68
C PHE A 126 4.17 0.07 7.23
N GLU A 127 3.06 -0.55 6.81
CA GLU A 127 1.71 -0.18 7.25
C GLU A 127 1.50 -0.52 8.73
N LYS A 128 2.10 -1.61 9.21
CA LYS A 128 2.05 -1.98 10.64
C LYS A 128 2.70 -0.92 11.53
N GLU A 129 3.89 -0.44 11.17
CA GLU A 129 4.58 0.63 11.91
C GLU A 129 3.84 1.96 11.79
N MET A 130 3.23 2.25 10.63
CA MET A 130 2.37 3.43 10.44
C MET A 130 1.18 3.42 11.42
N VAL A 131 0.44 2.32 11.45
CA VAL A 131 -0.69 2.12 12.37
C VAL A 131 -0.22 2.13 13.82
N ASN A 132 0.93 1.54 14.13
CA ASN A 132 1.51 1.57 15.48
C ASN A 132 1.78 3.00 15.94
N ALA A 133 2.44 3.81 15.11
CA ALA A 133 2.71 5.21 15.42
C ALA A 133 1.42 5.99 15.71
N LEU A 134 0.41 5.85 14.85
CA LEU A 134 -0.89 6.50 15.04
C LEU A 134 -1.60 6.05 16.32
N ARG A 135 -1.55 4.76 16.66
CA ARG A 135 -2.12 4.24 17.91
C ARG A 135 -1.45 4.83 19.15
N VAL A 136 -0.12 4.96 19.14
CA VAL A 136 0.61 5.55 20.27
C VAL A 136 0.20 7.01 20.48
N ILE A 137 0.13 7.79 19.40
CA ILE A 137 -0.32 9.20 19.47
C ILE A 137 -1.76 9.28 19.94
N SER A 138 -2.64 8.44 19.40
CA SER A 138 -4.05 8.38 19.80
C SER A 138 -4.23 8.13 21.30
N ASN A 139 -3.36 7.31 21.91
CA ASN A 139 -3.39 7.05 23.34
C ASN A 139 -2.81 8.21 24.17
N LYS A 140 -1.83 8.93 23.61
CA LYS A 140 -1.16 10.06 24.27
C LYS A 140 -1.99 11.35 24.24
N TYR A 141 -2.79 11.54 23.19
CA TYR A 141 -3.65 12.71 23.00
C TYR A 141 -5.12 12.28 22.84
N PRO A 142 -5.81 11.94 23.94
CA PRO A 142 -7.18 11.44 23.91
C PRO A 142 -8.18 12.39 23.22
N GLU A 143 -7.93 13.70 23.25
CA GLU A 143 -8.74 14.71 22.57
C GLU A 143 -8.77 14.54 21.04
N HIS A 144 -7.78 13.85 20.47
CA HIS A 144 -7.65 13.58 19.03
C HIS A 144 -7.90 12.12 18.68
N GLN A 145 -8.29 11.30 19.66
CA GLN A 145 -8.51 9.87 19.46
C GLN A 145 -9.51 9.56 18.32
N PRO A 146 -10.65 10.26 18.18
CA PRO A 146 -11.56 10.01 17.06
C PRO A 146 -10.88 10.18 15.69
N PHE A 147 -10.11 11.26 15.53
CA PHE A 147 -9.37 11.55 14.30
C PHE A 147 -8.35 10.44 13.96
N PHE A 148 -7.52 10.05 14.93
CA PHE A 148 -6.51 9.02 14.71
C PHE A 148 -7.13 7.64 14.48
N ASN A 149 -8.23 7.30 15.16
CA ASN A 149 -8.95 6.06 14.94
C ASN A 149 -9.52 5.98 13.53
N THR A 150 -10.12 7.06 13.01
CA THR A 150 -10.60 7.11 11.62
C THR A 150 -9.45 6.95 10.62
N LEU A 151 -8.30 7.58 10.86
CA LEU A 151 -7.14 7.41 9.99
C LEU A 151 -6.59 5.97 10.03
N ILE A 152 -6.50 5.35 11.22
CA ILE A 152 -6.11 3.95 11.38
C ILE A 152 -7.07 3.03 10.62
N GLU A 153 -8.38 3.24 10.78
CA GLU A 153 -9.41 2.45 10.10
C GLU A 153 -9.28 2.56 8.57
N LYS A 154 -9.05 3.77 8.04
CA LYS A 154 -8.79 3.98 6.61
C LYS A 154 -7.56 3.21 6.12
N ILE A 155 -6.47 3.21 6.88
CA ILE A 155 -5.25 2.46 6.51
C ILE A 155 -5.50 0.95 6.51
N GLN A 156 -6.26 0.45 7.49
CA GLN A 156 -6.52 -0.97 7.64
C GLN A 156 -7.57 -1.51 6.65
N THR A 157 -8.58 -0.72 6.30
CA THR A 157 -9.65 -1.13 5.38
C THR A 157 -9.24 -1.02 3.92
N ASN A 158 -8.26 -0.18 3.58
CA ASN A 158 -7.70 -0.07 2.22
C ASN A 158 -6.74 -1.23 1.86
N THR A 159 -7.14 -2.47 2.10
CA THR A 159 -6.38 -3.63 1.61
C THR A 159 -6.69 -3.82 0.12
N LEU A 160 -5.67 -3.88 -0.73
CA LEU A 160 -5.87 -4.05 -2.18
C LEU A 160 -6.34 -5.46 -2.51
N SER A 161 -7.51 -5.56 -3.14
CA SER A 161 -7.98 -6.81 -3.74
C SER A 161 -7.21 -7.13 -5.02
N SER A 162 -7.25 -8.40 -5.43
CA SER A 162 -6.72 -8.81 -6.72
C SER A 162 -7.48 -8.11 -7.85
N TYR A 163 -6.73 -7.63 -8.85
CA TYR A 163 -7.31 -7.00 -10.04
C TYR A 163 -7.33 -7.99 -11.20
N VAL A 164 -8.53 -8.37 -11.65
CA VAL A 164 -8.75 -9.24 -12.82
C VAL A 164 -8.67 -8.42 -14.09
N PHE A 165 -7.62 -8.62 -14.87
CA PHE A 165 -7.39 -7.87 -16.11
C PHE A 165 -7.76 -8.65 -17.37
N PHE A 166 -7.90 -9.98 -17.26
CA PHE A 166 -8.22 -10.86 -18.37
C PHE A 166 -9.10 -12.00 -17.89
N GLU A 167 -10.16 -12.29 -18.64
CA GLU A 167 -11.04 -13.43 -18.41
C GLU A 167 -11.47 -14.02 -19.77
N GLU A 168 -11.22 -15.30 -19.97
CA GLU A 168 -11.81 -16.11 -21.04
C GLU A 168 -12.82 -17.08 -20.44
N SER A 169 -13.94 -17.28 -21.11
CA SER A 169 -14.89 -18.31 -20.72
C SER A 169 -15.37 -19.14 -21.90
N ALA A 170 -15.57 -20.42 -21.63
CA ALA A 170 -16.17 -21.39 -22.55
C ALA A 170 -17.45 -21.94 -21.92
N LYS A 171 -18.54 -21.93 -22.68
CA LYS A 171 -19.85 -22.45 -22.25
C LYS A 171 -20.37 -23.47 -23.26
N ALA A 172 -20.85 -24.61 -22.80
CA ALA A 172 -21.61 -25.55 -23.64
C ALA A 172 -23.12 -25.30 -23.49
N ASP A 173 -23.87 -25.32 -24.60
CA ASP A 173 -25.32 -25.43 -24.54
C ASP A 173 -25.79 -26.88 -24.38
N ALA A 174 -27.11 -27.07 -24.24
CA ALA A 174 -27.72 -28.41 -24.07
C ALA A 174 -27.50 -29.34 -25.28
N ASN A 175 -27.11 -28.81 -26.44
CA ASN A 175 -26.81 -29.58 -27.64
C ASN A 175 -25.31 -29.88 -27.78
N GLY A 176 -24.49 -29.51 -26.79
CA GLY A 176 -23.04 -29.72 -26.80
C GLY A 176 -22.27 -28.71 -27.64
N LYS A 177 -22.90 -27.61 -28.11
CA LYS A 177 -22.20 -26.57 -28.85
C LYS A 177 -21.49 -25.62 -27.88
N PHE A 178 -20.22 -25.35 -28.14
CA PHE A 178 -19.41 -24.43 -27.35
C PHE A 178 -19.53 -22.98 -27.82
N TYR A 179 -19.59 -22.06 -26.86
CA TYR A 179 -19.53 -20.62 -27.03
C TYR A 179 -18.34 -20.11 -26.23
N TYR A 180 -17.54 -19.26 -26.84
CA TYR A 180 -16.37 -18.66 -26.22
C TYR A 180 -16.59 -17.15 -26.09
N SER A 181 -16.15 -16.59 -24.98
CA SER A 181 -16.09 -15.14 -24.80
C SER A 181 -14.80 -14.75 -24.10
N GLU A 182 -14.27 -13.60 -24.47
CA GLU A 182 -13.09 -13.00 -23.86
C GLU A 182 -13.47 -11.61 -23.36
N ARG A 183 -12.98 -11.27 -22.17
CA ARG A 183 -13.10 -9.96 -21.57
C ARG A 183 -11.72 -9.51 -21.10
N GLN A 184 -11.19 -8.49 -21.76
CA GLN A 184 -10.05 -7.73 -21.26
C GLN A 184 -10.57 -6.52 -20.48
N ASN A 185 -10.24 -6.45 -19.20
CA ASN A 185 -10.64 -5.33 -18.32
C ASN A 185 -9.59 -4.21 -18.29
N SER A 186 -8.44 -4.39 -18.93
CA SER A 186 -7.47 -3.31 -19.09
C SER A 186 -8.11 -2.20 -19.91
N GLN A 187 -8.33 -1.04 -19.30
CA GLN A 187 -8.38 0.22 -20.04
C GLN A 187 -7.16 0.21 -20.98
N LEU A 188 -7.43 0.33 -22.28
CA LEU A 188 -6.73 -0.24 -23.44
C LEU A 188 -5.23 0.09 -23.67
N ALA A 189 -4.44 0.52 -22.69
CA ALA A 189 -3.08 1.02 -22.93
C ALA A 189 -1.94 0.34 -22.14
N PHE A 190 -2.21 -0.43 -21.08
CA PHE A 190 -1.13 -0.94 -20.20
C PHE A 190 -0.83 -2.43 -20.36
N ASN A 191 0.41 -2.75 -20.69
CA ASN A 191 1.00 -4.06 -20.56
C ASN A 191 1.32 -4.36 -19.10
N LEU A 192 0.37 -5.01 -18.43
CA LEU A 192 0.48 -5.39 -17.03
C LEU A 192 1.58 -6.43 -16.71
N TYR A 193 2.29 -6.97 -17.71
CA TYR A 193 3.49 -7.78 -17.49
C TYR A 193 4.76 -6.93 -17.37
N ASP A 194 4.76 -5.73 -17.96
CA ASP A 194 5.81 -4.75 -17.79
C ASP A 194 5.69 -4.04 -16.43
N LEU A 195 6.83 -3.73 -15.81
CA LEU A 195 6.84 -3.17 -14.46
C LEU A 195 6.52 -1.67 -14.45
N GLU A 196 6.96 -0.93 -15.48
CA GLU A 196 6.76 0.52 -15.59
C GLU A 196 5.29 0.80 -15.91
N GLU A 197 4.75 0.14 -16.93
CA GLU A 197 3.34 0.28 -17.30
C GLU A 197 2.40 -0.19 -16.18
N ARG A 198 2.80 -1.20 -15.39
CA ARG A 198 2.04 -1.62 -14.21
C ARG A 198 2.10 -0.58 -13.09
N GLN A 199 3.19 0.17 -12.95
CA GLN A 199 3.26 1.26 -11.98
C GLN A 199 2.31 2.39 -12.37
N GLU A 200 2.32 2.81 -13.63
CA GLU A 200 1.40 3.84 -14.15
C GLU A 200 -0.06 3.42 -13.94
N PHE A 201 -0.41 2.19 -14.32
CA PHE A 201 -1.73 1.63 -14.04
C PHE A 201 -2.07 1.61 -12.55
N ALA A 202 -1.13 1.20 -11.69
CA ALA A 202 -1.36 1.13 -10.24
C ALA A 202 -1.65 2.51 -9.64
N GLU A 203 -0.95 3.55 -10.11
CA GLU A 203 -1.17 4.94 -9.69
C GLU A 203 -2.58 5.41 -10.07
N GLU A 204 -3.04 5.14 -11.29
CA GLU A 204 -4.40 5.46 -11.74
C GLU A 204 -5.47 4.66 -10.97
N TYR A 205 -5.29 3.34 -10.92
CA TYR A 205 -6.24 2.42 -10.30
C TYR A 205 -6.43 2.72 -8.82
N ILE A 206 -5.35 2.84 -8.05
CA ILE A 206 -5.45 3.07 -6.59
C ILE A 206 -6.01 4.46 -6.29
N SER A 207 -5.68 5.47 -7.10
CA SER A 207 -6.30 6.80 -7.00
C SER A 207 -7.81 6.75 -7.22
N SER A 208 -8.30 5.85 -8.08
CA SER A 208 -9.75 5.67 -8.29
C SER A 208 -10.46 4.96 -7.14
N LEU A 209 -9.73 4.19 -6.32
CA LEU A 209 -10.27 3.45 -5.17
C LEU A 209 -10.33 4.29 -3.89
N THR A 210 -9.50 5.34 -3.80
CA THR A 210 -9.38 6.19 -2.61
C THR A 210 -10.03 7.55 -2.89
N PRO A 211 -11.21 7.86 -2.31
CA PRO A 211 -11.81 9.19 -2.40
C PRO A 211 -11.05 10.23 -1.57
#